data_AF-A0A0D0K4C4-F1
#
_entry.id   AF-A0A0D0K4C4-F1
#
_cell.length_a   1.000
_cell.length_b   1.000
_cell.length_c   1.000
_cell.angle_alpha   90.00
_cell.angle_beta   90.00
_cell.angle_gamma   90.00
#
_symmetry.space_group_name_H-M   'P 1'
#
loop_
_entity.id
_entity.type
_entity.pdbx_description
1 polymer ?
#
loop_
_entity_poly.entity_id
_entity_poly.type
_entity_poly.pdbx_seq_one_letter_code
_entity_poly.pdbx_strand_id
1 'polypeptide(L)'
;MTDPSPAPASDPATPAPVVRGDVSIIQGDNLAVTATLPSASFTLVYLDPPFNTGRTQERQVVTARRTFTTQHETGADGVAATESRGSDAAADPILLNTEPAGPGAEVRHGFHGHAYERVRGMLRTYDDRFDDYGAFLMPRLEEAWRLLADDGTLYLHLDYREAHYAKVMLDAVFGRDCFLNELIWAYDYGAKSRRRWPTKHDTILVYVKNPREYVFNADDIDREPYMAPGLVTPEKAARGKLPTDVWWHTIVPTTGREKTGYPTQKPEGILRRIVRASSRPGDRVLDLFAGSGTTGAVASALGRDAVLVDDNPEAVRVMTERMPHAVVTRVGE
;
A
#
# COMPACT_ATOMS: atom_id res chain seq x y z
N MET A 1 33.66 23.81 50.46
CA MET A 1 32.26 23.45 50.14
C MET A 1 32.21 23.32 48.63
N THR A 2 32.51 22.10 48.16
CA THR A 2 32.68 21.75 46.74
C THR A 2 31.33 21.36 46.15
N ASP A 3 30.99 21.99 45.04
CA ASP A 3 29.76 21.77 44.28
C ASP A 3 29.74 20.34 43.69
N PRO A 4 28.67 19.54 43.85
CA PRO A 4 28.64 18.19 43.29
C PRO A 4 28.41 18.26 41.78
N SER A 5 29.32 17.63 41.04
CA SER A 5 29.23 17.43 39.59
C SER A 5 27.95 16.64 39.23
N PRO A 6 27.19 17.03 38.18
CA PRO A 6 25.99 16.32 37.79
C PRO A 6 26.34 14.92 37.26
N ALA A 7 25.60 13.91 37.73
CA ALA A 7 25.74 12.54 37.26
C ALA A 7 25.48 12.46 35.74
N PRO A 8 26.22 11.62 34.99
CA PRO A 8 26.01 11.46 33.57
C PRO A 8 24.59 10.91 33.31
N ALA A 9 23.87 11.57 32.40
CA ALA A 9 22.59 11.09 31.92
C ALA A 9 22.77 9.68 31.34
N SER A 10 21.94 8.74 31.78
CA SER A 10 21.88 7.39 31.24
C SER A 10 21.58 7.46 29.74
N ASP A 11 22.44 6.87 28.91
CA ASP A 11 22.17 6.68 27.50
C ASP A 11 20.78 6.04 27.30
N PRO A 12 19.97 6.50 26.33
CA PRO A 12 18.72 5.82 26.02
C PRO A 12 19.04 4.37 25.64
N ALA A 13 18.47 3.43 26.40
CA ALA A 13 18.64 2.01 26.15
C ALA A 13 18.40 1.74 24.65
N THR A 14 19.39 1.14 23.99
CA THR A 14 19.26 0.70 22.60
C THR A 14 18.02 -0.19 22.54
N PRO A 15 16.99 0.15 21.74
CA PRO A 15 15.79 -0.66 21.68
C PRO A 15 16.18 -2.08 21.27
N ALA A 16 15.68 -3.07 22.01
CA ALA A 16 15.90 -4.47 21.68
C ALA A 16 15.55 -4.72 20.20
N PRO A 17 16.31 -5.56 19.48
CA PRO A 17 16.02 -5.83 18.07
C PRO A 17 14.60 -6.37 17.95
N VAL A 18 13.74 -5.63 17.24
CA VAL A 18 12.36 -6.05 16.98
C VAL A 18 12.43 -7.25 16.04
N VAL A 19 12.04 -8.42 16.55
CA VAL A 19 11.85 -9.61 15.73
C VAL A 19 10.71 -9.33 14.76
N ARG A 20 10.94 -9.57 13.47
CA ARG A 20 9.90 -9.39 12.46
C ARG A 20 8.74 -10.35 12.72
N GLY A 21 7.51 -9.86 12.56
CA GLY A 21 6.31 -10.69 12.64
C GLY A 21 6.09 -11.49 11.35
N ASP A 22 5.31 -12.56 11.46
CA ASP A 22 5.01 -13.46 10.36
C ASP A 22 4.01 -12.81 9.37
N VAL A 23 4.11 -13.17 8.09
CA VAL A 23 3.19 -12.66 7.05
C VAL A 23 2.57 -13.82 6.32
N SER A 24 1.24 -13.88 6.29
CA SER A 24 0.46 -14.80 5.47
C SER A 24 -0.21 -14.03 4.34
N ILE A 25 0.09 -14.39 3.09
CA ILE A 25 -0.57 -13.89 1.90
C ILE A 25 -1.54 -14.97 1.43
N ILE A 26 -2.82 -14.64 1.35
CA ILE A 26 -3.87 -15.57 0.93
C ILE A 26 -4.46 -15.05 -0.38
N GLN A 27 -4.24 -15.79 -1.46
CA GLN A 27 -4.86 -15.49 -2.74
C GLN A 27 -6.28 -16.07 -2.78
N GLY A 28 -7.27 -15.22 -2.99
CA GLY A 28 -8.67 -15.64 -3.12
C GLY A 28 -9.65 -14.50 -2.91
N ASP A 29 -10.94 -14.77 -3.15
CA ASP A 29 -12.00 -13.83 -2.78
C ASP A 29 -12.01 -13.62 -1.26
N ASN A 30 -12.10 -12.36 -0.85
CA ASN A 30 -12.01 -12.01 0.56
C ASN A 30 -13.15 -12.57 1.42
N LEU A 31 -14.37 -12.74 0.89
CA LEU A 31 -15.46 -13.37 1.66
C LEU A 31 -15.20 -14.88 1.83
N ALA A 32 -14.71 -15.55 0.80
CA ALA A 32 -14.33 -16.96 0.92
C ALA A 32 -13.17 -17.16 1.92
N VAL A 33 -12.18 -16.28 1.91
CA VAL A 33 -11.04 -16.35 2.85
C VAL A 33 -11.47 -16.04 4.27
N THR A 34 -12.26 -14.99 4.50
CA THR A 34 -12.71 -14.60 5.85
C THR A 34 -13.49 -15.72 6.55
N ALA A 35 -14.27 -16.52 5.81
CA ALA A 35 -14.96 -17.69 6.34
C ALA A 35 -14.03 -18.75 6.97
N THR A 36 -12.75 -18.79 6.58
CA THR A 36 -11.74 -19.69 7.14
C THR A 36 -11.04 -19.13 8.39
N LEU A 37 -11.23 -17.83 8.66
CA LEU A 37 -10.54 -17.12 9.73
C LEU A 37 -11.36 -17.14 11.03
N PRO A 38 -10.72 -17.42 12.18
CA PRO A 38 -11.40 -17.37 13.48
C PRO A 38 -11.87 -15.95 13.81
N SER A 39 -13.03 -15.85 14.46
CA SER A 39 -13.57 -14.58 14.95
C SER A 39 -12.64 -13.94 15.99
N ALA A 40 -12.79 -12.63 16.20
CA ALA A 40 -12.09 -11.87 17.25
C ALA A 40 -10.56 -12.11 17.32
N SER A 41 -9.91 -12.20 16.15
CA SER A 41 -8.53 -12.68 16.02
C SER A 41 -7.54 -11.61 15.58
N PHE A 42 -8.00 -10.39 15.31
CA PHE A 42 -7.17 -9.31 14.80
C PHE A 42 -7.39 -8.03 15.62
N THR A 43 -6.30 -7.50 16.18
CA THR A 43 -6.32 -6.24 16.93
C THR A 43 -6.42 -5.02 16.01
N LEU A 44 -6.00 -5.18 14.75
CA LEU A 44 -6.09 -4.13 13.74
C LEU A 44 -6.61 -4.71 12.42
N VAL A 45 -7.64 -4.08 11.88
CA VAL A 45 -8.09 -4.32 10.51
C VAL A 45 -7.93 -3.02 9.73
N TYR A 46 -7.22 -3.07 8.59
CA TYR A 46 -7.12 -1.95 7.67
C TYR A 46 -7.75 -2.35 6.34
N LEU A 47 -8.68 -1.54 5.83
CA LEU A 47 -9.38 -1.78 4.58
C LEU A 47 -9.16 -0.60 3.64
N ASP A 48 -8.69 -0.88 2.44
CA ASP A 48 -8.55 0.06 1.33
C ASP A 48 -9.25 -0.52 0.09
N PRO A 49 -10.60 -0.64 0.15
CA PRO A 49 -11.36 -1.18 -0.96
C PRO A 49 -11.24 -0.28 -2.21
N PRO A 50 -11.72 -0.73 -3.37
CA PRO A 50 -11.91 0.14 -4.54
C PRO A 50 -12.76 1.37 -4.19
N PHE A 51 -12.44 2.53 -4.77
CA PHE A 51 -13.08 3.83 -4.44
C PHE A 51 -14.29 4.15 -5.31
N ASN A 52 -14.71 3.21 -6.17
CA ASN A 52 -15.84 3.35 -7.09
C ASN A 52 -15.73 4.60 -7.98
N THR A 53 -14.55 4.80 -8.60
CA THR A 53 -14.28 6.03 -9.35
C THR A 53 -15.08 6.17 -10.65
N GLY A 54 -15.88 5.16 -11.01
CA GLY A 54 -16.68 5.15 -12.23
C GLY A 54 -15.85 4.90 -13.49
N ARG A 55 -14.57 4.53 -13.33
CA ARG A 55 -13.61 4.33 -14.42
C ARG A 55 -12.91 3.01 -14.23
N THR A 56 -12.95 2.19 -15.27
CA THR A 56 -12.07 1.04 -15.42
C THR A 56 -10.62 1.55 -15.47
N GLN A 57 -9.81 1.20 -14.47
CA GLN A 57 -8.42 1.65 -14.39
C GLN A 57 -7.51 0.65 -15.11
N GLU A 58 -7.13 0.96 -16.34
CA GLU A 58 -6.03 0.29 -17.04
C GLU A 58 -4.73 1.05 -16.78
N ARG A 59 -3.78 0.45 -16.07
CA ARG A 59 -2.44 1.03 -15.89
C ARG A 59 -1.38 0.05 -16.36
N GLN A 60 -0.69 0.45 -17.44
CA GLN A 60 0.49 -0.24 -17.92
C GLN A 60 1.66 0.02 -16.94
N VAL A 61 2.24 -1.04 -16.41
CA VAL A 61 3.46 -0.95 -15.59
C VAL A 61 4.65 -1.02 -16.55
N VAL A 62 5.44 0.05 -16.58
CA VAL A 62 6.70 0.06 -17.34
C VAL A 62 7.83 -0.23 -16.38
N THR A 63 8.37 -1.44 -16.45
CA THR A 63 9.56 -1.83 -15.69
C THR A 63 10.78 -1.60 -16.56
N ALA A 64 11.71 -0.76 -16.12
CA ALA A 64 12.99 -0.57 -16.81
C ALA A 64 14.07 -1.39 -16.11
N ARG A 65 14.69 -2.34 -16.83
CA ARG A 65 15.89 -3.05 -16.39
C ARG A 65 17.10 -2.41 -17.04
N ARG A 66 18.12 -2.12 -16.23
CA ARG A 66 19.41 -1.59 -16.70
C ARG A 66 20.33 -2.79 -16.96
N THR A 67 20.68 -3.00 -18.21
CA THR A 67 21.67 -4.01 -18.60
C THR A 67 23.06 -3.35 -18.62
N PHE A 68 24.01 -3.93 -17.91
CA PHE A 68 25.41 -3.52 -18.00
C PHE A 68 26.06 -4.26 -19.17
N THR A 69 26.42 -3.55 -20.23
CA THR A 69 27.23 -4.12 -21.31
C THR A 69 28.69 -3.99 -20.94
N THR A 70 29.34 -5.09 -20.55
CA THR A 70 30.80 -5.14 -20.45
C THR A 70 31.34 -5.16 -21.87
N GLN A 71 32.09 -4.12 -22.26
CA GLN A 71 32.77 -4.11 -23.56
C GLN A 71 33.90 -5.14 -23.51
N HIS A 72 33.75 -6.24 -24.27
CA HIS A 72 34.85 -7.11 -24.64
C HIS A 72 35.41 -6.60 -25.97
N GLU A 73 36.62 -6.04 -25.92
CA GLU A 73 37.39 -5.75 -27.13
C GLU A 73 37.89 -7.07 -27.73
N THR A 74 37.43 -7.38 -28.94
CA THR A 74 38.10 -8.33 -29.83
C THR A 74 38.11 -7.74 -31.23
N GLY A 75 39.31 -7.53 -31.75
CA GLY A 75 39.57 -6.85 -33.00
C GLY A 75 39.48 -7.72 -34.25
N ALA A 76 39.82 -7.04 -35.33
CA ALA A 76 40.23 -7.50 -36.66
C ALA A 76 39.16 -8.00 -37.65
N ASP A 77 39.14 -7.23 -38.76
CA ASP A 77 39.02 -7.63 -40.16
C ASP A 77 37.67 -8.03 -40.78
N GLY A 78 37.42 -7.50 -41.99
CA GLY A 78 36.61 -8.19 -42.98
C GLY A 78 35.46 -7.45 -43.68
N VAL A 79 35.79 -6.49 -44.55
CA VAL A 79 35.39 -6.43 -45.97
C VAL A 79 33.89 -6.59 -46.39
N ALA A 80 33.43 -5.53 -47.06
CA ALA A 80 32.53 -5.43 -48.22
C ALA A 80 31.04 -5.78 -48.11
N ALA A 81 30.25 -4.74 -48.39
CA ALA A 81 28.89 -4.80 -48.85
C ALA A 81 28.81 -5.17 -50.34
N THR A 82 27.79 -5.94 -50.71
CA THR A 82 27.20 -5.95 -52.05
C THR A 82 25.71 -6.18 -51.94
N GLU A 83 24.95 -5.22 -52.47
CA GLU A 83 23.51 -5.28 -52.67
C GLU A 83 23.17 -6.17 -53.88
N SER A 84 22.01 -6.82 -53.85
CA SER A 84 21.31 -7.22 -55.07
C SER A 84 19.79 -7.16 -54.89
N ARG A 85 19.15 -6.45 -55.83
CA ARG A 85 17.70 -6.19 -55.98
C ARG A 85 16.95 -7.33 -56.69
N GLY A 86 15.63 -7.33 -56.50
CA GLY A 86 14.60 -7.92 -57.39
C GLY A 86 13.98 -9.21 -56.82
N SER A 87 12.69 -9.51 -56.95
CA SER A 87 11.55 -8.91 -57.68
C SER A 87 10.27 -9.69 -57.29
N ASP A 88 9.12 -9.02 -57.39
CA ASP A 88 7.73 -9.46 -57.58
C ASP A 88 7.39 -10.97 -57.56
N ALA A 89 6.37 -11.35 -56.78
CA ALA A 89 4.99 -11.55 -57.25
C ALA A 89 4.20 -12.61 -56.45
N ALA A 90 2.94 -12.22 -56.17
CA ALA A 90 1.73 -13.04 -56.18
C ALA A 90 1.25 -13.83 -54.94
N ALA A 91 -0.03 -13.56 -54.66
CA ALA A 91 -1.07 -14.46 -54.14
C ALA A 91 -1.24 -14.61 -52.61
N ASP A 92 -2.12 -13.75 -52.07
CA ASP A 92 -3.14 -14.16 -51.09
C ASP A 92 -4.12 -15.17 -51.75
N PRO A 93 -4.90 -16.01 -51.01
CA PRO A 93 -5.30 -15.86 -49.60
C PRO A 93 -5.29 -17.16 -48.77
N ILE A 94 -5.37 -17.04 -47.44
CA ILE A 94 -6.43 -17.63 -46.57
C ILE A 94 -5.99 -17.52 -45.10
N LEU A 95 -6.93 -16.96 -44.33
CA LEU A 95 -7.00 -16.74 -42.89
C LEU A 95 -6.36 -17.84 -42.02
N LEU A 96 -5.47 -17.43 -41.12
CA LEU A 96 -5.35 -18.05 -39.81
C LEU A 96 -5.05 -16.96 -38.77
N ASN A 97 -5.81 -17.02 -37.68
CA ASN A 97 -5.78 -16.13 -36.53
C ASN A 97 -4.35 -15.74 -36.11
N THR A 98 -4.02 -14.46 -36.23
CA THR A 98 -2.83 -13.90 -35.57
C THR A 98 -3.25 -13.48 -34.18
N GLU A 99 -2.85 -14.28 -33.18
CA GLU A 99 -2.74 -13.88 -31.77
C GLU A 99 -2.21 -12.43 -31.67
N PRO A 100 -2.75 -11.58 -30.79
CA PRO A 100 -2.16 -10.26 -30.57
C PRO A 100 -0.74 -10.47 -30.04
N ALA A 101 0.24 -9.93 -30.76
CA ALA A 101 1.66 -9.99 -30.42
C ALA A 101 1.87 -9.61 -28.95
N GLY A 102 2.59 -10.47 -28.22
CA GLY A 102 2.99 -10.25 -26.83
C GLY A 102 3.77 -8.94 -26.64
N PRO A 103 3.96 -8.49 -25.39
CA PRO A 103 4.51 -7.18 -25.09
C PRO A 103 5.92 -7.03 -25.68
N GLY A 104 6.04 -6.19 -26.72
CA GLY A 104 7.31 -5.91 -27.37
C GLY A 104 8.30 -5.25 -26.41
N ALA A 105 9.45 -5.88 -26.20
CA ALA A 105 10.59 -5.29 -25.51
C ALA A 105 11.16 -4.17 -26.40
N GLU A 106 10.92 -2.91 -26.02
CA GLU A 106 11.45 -1.75 -26.73
C GLU A 106 12.82 -1.40 -26.10
N VAL A 107 13.90 -1.83 -26.75
CA VAL A 107 15.27 -1.47 -26.35
C VAL A 107 15.58 -0.08 -26.87
N ARG A 108 15.88 0.87 -25.98
CA ARG A 108 16.36 2.22 -26.35
C ARG A 108 17.75 2.47 -25.79
N HIS A 109 18.59 3.08 -26.61
CA HIS A 109 19.91 3.57 -26.21
C HIS A 109 19.76 4.94 -25.53
N GLY A 110 20.12 5.02 -24.25
CA GLY A 110 20.11 6.27 -23.48
C GLY A 110 21.41 7.07 -23.63
N PHE A 111 21.41 8.31 -23.13
CA PHE A 111 22.59 9.18 -23.09
C PHE A 111 23.69 8.55 -22.22
N HIS A 112 24.96 8.59 -22.69
CA HIS A 112 26.15 7.87 -22.16
C HIS A 112 26.26 6.36 -22.47
N GLY A 113 25.57 5.85 -23.51
CA GLY A 113 25.84 4.49 -24.03
C GLY A 113 25.25 3.35 -23.20
N HIS A 114 24.39 3.67 -22.23
CA HIS A 114 23.64 2.65 -21.49
C HIS A 114 22.38 2.22 -22.26
N ALA A 115 22.25 0.91 -22.48
CA ALA A 115 21.03 0.30 -23.00
C ALA A 115 20.02 0.10 -21.86
N TYR A 116 18.78 0.51 -22.10
CA TYR A 116 17.67 0.25 -21.18
C TYR A 116 16.68 -0.68 -21.86
N GLU A 117 16.35 -1.78 -21.19
CA GLU A 117 15.26 -2.64 -21.59
C GLU A 117 14.01 -2.23 -20.83
N ARG A 118 13.00 -1.72 -21.55
CA ARG A 118 11.67 -1.48 -20.98
C ARG A 118 10.79 -2.70 -21.24
N VAL A 119 10.49 -3.43 -20.18
CA VAL A 119 9.45 -4.45 -20.20
C VAL A 119 8.13 -3.76 -19.88
N ARG A 120 7.24 -3.70 -20.87
CA ARG A 120 5.85 -3.25 -20.67
C ARG A 120 5.04 -4.43 -20.12
N GLY A 121 4.80 -4.43 -18.82
CA GLY A 121 3.82 -5.32 -18.20
C GLY A 121 2.44 -4.66 -18.26
N MET A 122 1.44 -5.36 -18.79
CA MET A 122 0.06 -4.91 -18.65
C MET A 122 -0.45 -5.38 -17.29
N LEU A 123 -0.67 -4.46 -16.36
CA LEU A 123 -1.46 -4.80 -15.18
C LEU A 123 -2.87 -5.06 -15.69
N ARG A 124 -3.45 -6.22 -15.35
CA ARG A 124 -4.85 -6.49 -15.69
C ARG A 124 -5.73 -5.36 -15.14
N THR A 125 -6.67 -4.98 -15.98
CA THR A 125 -7.76 -4.07 -15.69
C THR A 125 -8.49 -4.49 -14.42
N TYR A 126 -8.58 -3.61 -13.42
CA TYR A 126 -9.48 -3.78 -12.27
C TYR A 126 -10.71 -2.90 -12.47
N ASP A 127 -11.91 -3.49 -12.36
CA ASP A 127 -13.16 -2.75 -12.54
C ASP A 127 -13.52 -2.03 -11.24
N ASP A 128 -13.16 -0.75 -11.17
CA ASP A 128 -13.46 0.16 -10.07
C ASP A 128 -14.84 0.84 -10.26
N ARG A 129 -15.82 0.03 -10.69
CA ARG A 129 -17.22 0.43 -10.92
C ARG A 129 -18.14 -0.59 -10.27
N PHE A 130 -18.97 -0.11 -9.37
CA PHE A 130 -19.96 -0.91 -8.67
C PHE A 130 -21.30 -0.18 -8.75
N ASP A 131 -22.26 -0.78 -9.46
CA ASP A 131 -23.63 -0.23 -9.57
C ASP A 131 -24.33 -0.20 -8.20
N ASP A 132 -24.03 -1.20 -7.35
CA ASP A 132 -24.38 -1.24 -5.94
C ASP A 132 -23.12 -1.49 -5.11
N TYR A 133 -22.42 -0.40 -4.77
CA TYR A 133 -21.23 -0.44 -3.91
C TYR A 133 -21.55 -0.96 -2.51
N GLY A 134 -22.79 -0.77 -2.04
CA GLY A 134 -23.26 -1.28 -0.75
C GLY A 134 -23.32 -2.81 -0.74
N ALA A 135 -23.90 -3.43 -1.77
CA ALA A 135 -23.93 -4.88 -1.92
C ALA A 135 -22.52 -5.51 -1.97
N PHE A 136 -21.55 -4.78 -2.51
CA PHE A 136 -20.15 -5.19 -2.49
C PHE A 136 -19.52 -5.03 -1.09
N LEU A 137 -19.60 -3.85 -0.49
CA LEU A 137 -18.81 -3.54 0.71
C LEU A 137 -19.44 -4.12 1.99
N MET A 138 -20.78 -4.12 2.10
CA MET A 138 -21.49 -4.45 3.34
C MET A 138 -21.14 -5.83 3.91
N PRO A 139 -21.16 -6.94 3.14
CA PRO A 139 -20.80 -8.26 3.68
C PRO A 139 -19.36 -8.33 4.21
N ARG A 140 -18.46 -7.52 3.64
CA ARG A 140 -17.04 -7.44 4.04
C ARG A 140 -16.87 -6.65 5.33
N LEU A 141 -17.70 -5.64 5.56
CA LEU A 141 -17.74 -4.92 6.84
C LEU A 141 -18.30 -5.80 7.97
N GLU A 142 -19.30 -6.63 7.68
CA GLU A 142 -19.83 -7.62 8.63
C GLU A 142 -18.75 -8.64 9.04
N GLU A 143 -17.98 -9.15 8.07
CA GLU A 143 -16.84 -10.03 8.36
C GLU A 143 -15.70 -9.31 9.08
N ALA A 144 -15.39 -8.06 8.72
CA ALA A 144 -14.43 -7.25 9.46
C ALA A 144 -14.85 -7.06 10.93
N TRP A 145 -16.14 -6.83 11.19
CA TRP A 145 -16.69 -6.80 12.55
C TRP A 145 -16.50 -8.14 13.26
N ARG A 146 -16.84 -9.26 12.62
CA ARG A 146 -16.70 -10.60 13.22
C ARG A 146 -15.24 -10.93 13.57
N LEU A 147 -14.30 -10.52 12.73
CA LEU A 147 -12.88 -10.84 12.83
C LEU A 147 -12.12 -9.91 13.80
N LEU A 148 -12.60 -8.70 14.02
CA LEU A 148 -11.98 -7.72 14.91
C LEU A 148 -12.07 -8.18 16.38
N ALA A 149 -10.94 -8.17 17.08
CA ALA A 149 -10.84 -8.47 18.50
C ALA A 149 -11.58 -7.44 19.36
N ASP A 150 -11.91 -7.80 20.60
CA ASP A 150 -12.69 -6.95 21.53
C ASP A 150 -12.03 -5.60 21.83
N ASP A 151 -10.69 -5.53 21.83
CA ASP A 151 -9.90 -4.30 21.98
C ASP A 151 -9.41 -3.72 20.64
N GLY A 152 -9.93 -4.22 19.52
CA GLY A 152 -9.42 -3.94 18.19
C GLY A 152 -9.96 -2.66 17.54
N THR A 153 -9.19 -2.15 16.57
CA THR A 153 -9.52 -0.96 15.77
C THR A 153 -9.61 -1.31 14.28
N LEU A 154 -10.65 -0.81 13.61
CA LEU A 154 -10.83 -0.83 12.16
C LEU A 154 -10.48 0.55 11.57
N TYR A 155 -9.72 0.55 10.48
CA TYR A 155 -9.49 1.73 9.62
C TYR A 155 -10.04 1.44 8.22
N LEU A 156 -11.00 2.24 7.77
CA LEU A 156 -11.53 2.17 6.41
C LEU A 156 -11.12 3.40 5.60
N HIS A 157 -10.27 3.20 4.59
CA HIS A 157 -9.71 4.23 3.74
C HIS A 157 -10.53 4.38 2.46
N LEU A 158 -11.06 5.58 2.21
CA LEU A 158 -11.87 5.94 1.05
C LEU A 158 -11.58 7.38 0.59
N ASP A 159 -12.18 7.77 -0.53
CA ASP A 159 -12.30 9.18 -0.91
C ASP A 159 -13.71 9.72 -0.69
N TYR A 160 -13.90 11.01 -0.99
CA TYR A 160 -15.15 11.75 -0.79
C TYR A 160 -16.39 11.12 -1.44
N ARG A 161 -16.24 10.24 -2.44
CA ARG A 161 -17.36 9.61 -3.15
C ARG A 161 -18.10 8.61 -2.26
N GLU A 162 -17.36 7.75 -1.58
CA GLU A 162 -17.93 6.60 -0.88
C GLU A 162 -17.81 6.71 0.65
N ALA A 163 -16.95 7.60 1.17
CA ALA A 163 -16.72 7.72 2.62
C ALA A 163 -18.02 7.90 3.43
N HIS A 164 -18.95 8.74 2.98
CA HIS A 164 -20.19 9.00 3.70
C HIS A 164 -21.17 7.82 3.68
N TYR A 165 -21.25 7.09 2.56
CA TYR A 165 -22.10 5.90 2.47
C TYR A 165 -21.51 4.74 3.29
N ALA A 166 -20.19 4.57 3.23
CA ALA A 166 -19.46 3.63 4.07
C ALA A 166 -19.60 3.93 5.56
N LYS A 167 -19.60 5.21 5.95
CA LYS A 167 -19.86 5.62 7.34
C LYS A 167 -21.23 5.16 7.83
N VAL A 168 -22.27 5.30 7.00
CA VAL A 168 -23.63 4.84 7.33
C VAL A 168 -23.68 3.32 7.45
N MET A 169 -23.00 2.60 6.55
CA MET A 169 -22.89 1.13 6.63
C MET A 169 -22.16 0.68 7.90
N LEU A 170 -21.03 1.32 8.23
CA LEU A 170 -20.29 1.04 9.47
C LEU A 170 -21.12 1.35 10.72
N ASP A 171 -21.88 2.44 10.74
CA ASP A 171 -22.81 2.75 11.84
C ASP A 171 -23.88 1.67 12.02
N ALA A 172 -24.34 1.05 10.93
CA ALA A 172 -25.31 -0.04 10.99
C ALA A 172 -24.71 -1.36 11.52
N VAL A 173 -23.44 -1.65 11.19
CA VAL A 173 -22.76 -2.88 11.61
C VAL A 173 -22.14 -2.77 13.01
N PHE A 174 -21.37 -1.70 13.26
CA PHE A 174 -20.58 -1.51 14.48
C PHE A 174 -21.37 -0.75 15.56
N GLY A 175 -22.35 0.06 15.16
CA GLY A 175 -23.02 1.03 16.02
C GLY A 175 -22.30 2.38 16.02
N ARG A 176 -23.07 3.46 16.21
CA ARG A 176 -22.55 4.83 16.19
C ARG A 176 -21.54 5.14 17.29
N ASP A 177 -21.72 4.52 18.46
CA ASP A 177 -20.83 4.73 19.61
C ASP A 177 -19.43 4.13 19.38
N CYS A 178 -19.29 3.24 18.41
CA CYS A 178 -18.03 2.62 17.99
C CYS A 178 -17.22 3.50 17.02
N PHE A 179 -17.80 4.58 16.50
CA PHE A 179 -17.08 5.54 15.69
C PHE A 179 -16.15 6.39 16.58
N LEU A 180 -14.85 6.31 16.34
CA LEU A 180 -13.85 7.02 17.14
C LEU A 180 -13.53 8.40 16.53
N ASN A 181 -13.08 8.42 15.28
CA ASN A 181 -12.76 9.65 14.56
C ASN A 181 -12.74 9.46 13.04
N GLU A 182 -12.74 10.59 12.34
CA GLU A 182 -12.48 10.69 10.90
C GLU A 182 -11.08 11.30 10.71
N LEU A 183 -10.20 10.58 10.03
CA LEU A 183 -8.88 11.09 9.70
C LEU A 183 -8.87 11.64 8.28
N ILE A 184 -8.30 12.83 8.11
CA ILE A 184 -8.10 13.45 6.80
C ILE A 184 -6.63 13.31 6.44
N TRP A 185 -6.33 12.43 5.49
CA TRP A 185 -4.99 12.32 4.93
C TRP A 185 -4.84 13.31 3.77
N ALA A 186 -4.13 14.41 4.01
CA ALA A 186 -3.86 15.44 3.04
C ALA A 186 -2.49 15.27 2.35
N TYR A 187 -2.44 15.56 1.05
CA TYR A 187 -1.24 15.46 0.19
C TYR A 187 -1.25 16.52 -0.93
N ASP A 188 -0.09 16.83 -1.51
CA ASP A 188 0.06 17.90 -2.52
C ASP A 188 -0.05 17.41 -3.98
N TYR A 189 -0.11 16.09 -4.20
CA TYR A 189 -0.12 15.50 -5.53
C TYR A 189 -1.54 15.33 -6.12
N GLY A 190 -1.64 15.11 -7.43
CA GLY A 190 -2.92 14.89 -8.13
C GLY A 190 -3.38 16.06 -9.02
N ALA A 191 -4.50 15.85 -9.71
CA ALA A 191 -4.99 16.73 -10.77
C ALA A 191 -5.24 18.17 -10.29
N LYS A 192 -4.82 19.15 -11.11
CA LYS A 192 -5.05 20.58 -10.87
C LYS A 192 -6.28 21.03 -11.67
N SER A 193 -7.46 20.89 -11.07
CA SER A 193 -8.69 21.38 -11.68
C SER A 193 -8.72 22.91 -11.70
N ARG A 194 -9.26 23.48 -12.78
CA ARG A 194 -9.60 24.91 -12.89
C ARG A 194 -11.10 25.19 -12.69
N ARG A 195 -11.91 24.14 -12.52
CA ARG A 195 -13.39 24.24 -12.47
C ARG A 195 -13.97 23.93 -11.09
N ARG A 196 -13.14 23.45 -10.15
CA ARG A 196 -13.49 23.15 -8.76
C ARG A 196 -12.22 23.12 -7.92
N TRP A 197 -12.39 23.09 -6.60
CA TRP A 197 -11.28 22.84 -5.67
C TRP A 197 -10.56 21.54 -6.03
N PRO A 198 -9.22 21.54 -6.17
CA PRO A 198 -8.46 20.31 -6.36
C PRO A 198 -8.65 19.37 -5.16
N THR A 199 -9.03 18.12 -5.43
CA THR A 199 -9.10 17.09 -4.40
C THR A 199 -7.68 16.74 -3.96
N LYS A 200 -7.39 16.95 -2.67
CA LYS A 200 -6.04 16.87 -2.07
C LYS A 200 -6.04 16.11 -0.75
N HIS A 201 -7.07 15.30 -0.52
CA HIS A 201 -7.14 14.44 0.62
C HIS A 201 -7.98 13.20 0.33
N ASP A 202 -7.68 12.16 1.08
CA ASP A 202 -8.52 10.99 1.29
C ASP A 202 -9.05 11.01 2.74
N THR A 203 -10.11 10.24 2.99
CA THR A 203 -10.77 10.09 4.29
C THR A 203 -10.52 8.68 4.83
N ILE A 204 -10.13 8.57 6.09
CA ILE A 204 -9.99 7.28 6.79
C ILE A 204 -10.93 7.29 8.00
N LEU A 205 -11.96 6.45 7.95
CA LEU A 205 -12.90 6.27 9.05
C LEU A 205 -12.31 5.29 10.07
N VAL A 206 -12.37 5.65 11.35
CA VAL A 206 -11.82 4.83 12.43
C VAL A 206 -12.95 4.38 13.35
N TYR A 207 -13.04 3.06 13.52
CA TYR A 207 -13.97 2.41 14.42
C TYR A 207 -13.24 1.52 15.41
N VAL A 208 -13.77 1.40 16.62
CA VAL A 208 -13.26 0.47 17.63
C VAL A 208 -14.34 -0.56 17.96
N LYS A 209 -13.93 -1.78 18.30
CA LYS A 209 -14.86 -2.84 18.67
C LYS A 209 -15.60 -2.52 19.97
N ASN A 210 -14.87 -1.99 20.96
CA ASN A 210 -15.39 -1.57 22.25
C ASN A 210 -14.94 -0.14 22.56
N PRO A 211 -15.85 0.85 22.60
CA PRO A 211 -15.51 2.25 22.89
C PRO A 211 -14.90 2.49 24.28
N ARG A 212 -15.06 1.53 25.20
CA ARG A 212 -14.54 1.62 26.56
C ARG A 212 -13.14 1.01 26.70
N GLU A 213 -12.74 0.16 25.76
CA GLU A 213 -11.50 -0.61 25.84
C GLU A 213 -10.99 -0.90 24.42
N TYR A 214 -9.93 -0.22 24.03
CA TYR A 214 -9.26 -0.44 22.75
C TYR A 214 -7.79 -0.04 22.83
N VAL A 215 -6.98 -0.52 21.89
CA VAL A 215 -5.55 -0.18 21.82
C VAL A 215 -5.34 1.23 21.29
N PHE A 216 -4.67 2.08 22.06
CA PHE A 216 -4.16 3.37 21.58
C PHE A 216 -2.80 3.71 22.22
N ASN A 217 -1.71 3.38 21.53
CA ASN A 217 -0.34 3.58 22.01
C ASN A 217 0.13 5.03 21.72
N ALA A 218 -0.41 5.99 22.46
CA ALA A 218 -0.14 7.41 22.25
C ALA A 218 1.35 7.79 22.29
N ASP A 219 2.16 7.01 23.01
CA ASP A 219 3.60 7.25 23.17
C ASP A 219 4.46 6.67 22.03
N ASP A 220 3.94 5.71 21.28
CA ASP A 220 4.64 5.08 20.15
C ASP A 220 4.40 5.84 18.82
N ILE A 221 3.49 6.80 18.81
CA ILE A 221 3.16 7.59 17.62
C ILE A 221 4.20 8.69 17.43
N ASP A 222 4.70 8.83 16.20
CA ASP A 222 5.65 9.87 15.83
C ASP A 222 5.07 11.26 16.18
N ARG A 223 5.85 12.05 16.91
CA ARG A 223 5.45 13.38 17.36
C ARG A 223 5.73 14.43 16.29
N GLU A 224 4.85 15.39 16.18
CA GLU A 224 5.02 16.54 15.30
C GLU A 224 5.65 17.71 16.07
N PRO A 225 6.55 18.49 15.46
CA PRO A 225 7.06 19.69 16.10
C PRO A 225 5.95 20.72 16.30
N TYR A 226 6.08 21.53 17.36
CA TYR A 226 5.23 22.71 17.53
C TYR A 226 5.60 23.77 16.49
N MET A 227 4.60 24.37 15.85
CA MET A 227 4.83 25.48 14.90
C MET A 227 5.39 26.73 15.59
N ALA A 228 5.06 26.93 16.86
CA ALA A 228 5.58 28.00 17.70
C ALA A 228 6.15 27.39 19.00
N PRO A 229 7.37 26.82 18.97
CA PRO A 229 7.96 26.15 20.14
C PRO A 229 8.10 27.06 21.37
N GLY A 230 8.29 28.37 21.16
CA GLY A 230 8.39 29.36 22.24
C GLY A 230 7.09 29.61 23.02
N LEU A 231 5.96 29.07 22.58
CA LEU A 231 4.67 29.16 23.30
C LEU A 231 4.41 27.97 24.22
N VAL A 232 5.31 26.99 24.26
CA VAL A 232 5.21 25.81 25.13
C VAL A 232 6.47 25.68 25.98
N THR A 233 6.40 24.84 27.02
CA THR A 233 7.59 24.58 27.85
C THR A 233 8.68 23.88 27.01
N PRO A 234 9.97 24.05 27.35
CA PRO A 234 11.07 23.39 26.64
C PRO A 234 10.88 21.87 26.52
N GLU A 235 10.32 21.23 27.54
CA GLU A 235 10.06 19.78 27.55
C GLU A 235 8.98 19.40 26.53
N LYS A 236 7.90 20.20 26.43
CA LYS A 236 6.86 20.00 25.43
C LYS A 236 7.37 20.26 24.03
N ALA A 237 8.17 21.30 23.83
CA ALA A 237 8.81 21.58 22.54
C ALA A 237 9.72 20.43 22.10
N ALA A 238 10.54 19.90 23.01
CA ALA A 238 11.43 18.77 22.75
C ALA A 238 10.68 17.47 22.46
N ARG A 239 9.60 17.20 23.20
CA ARG A 239 8.77 16.00 22.98
C ARG A 239 7.95 16.09 21.68
N GLY A 240 7.49 17.28 21.30
CA GLY A 240 6.54 17.48 20.22
C GLY A 240 5.09 17.22 20.63
N LYS A 241 4.17 17.57 19.73
CA LYS A 241 2.72 17.32 19.86
C LYS A 241 2.36 15.96 19.27
N LEU A 242 1.32 15.34 19.83
CA LEU A 242 0.67 14.22 19.16
C LEU A 242 0.06 14.73 17.82
N PRO A 243 0.15 13.98 16.72
CA PRO A 243 -0.59 14.30 15.51
C PRO A 243 -2.08 14.42 15.79
N THR A 244 -2.75 15.34 15.09
CA THR A 244 -4.22 15.46 15.15
C THR A 244 -4.85 14.43 14.21
N ASP A 245 -6.14 14.54 13.96
CA ASP A 245 -6.89 13.79 12.95
C ASP A 245 -6.69 14.30 11.51
N VAL A 246 -5.82 15.29 11.29
CA VAL A 246 -5.47 15.78 9.94
C VAL A 246 -3.99 15.54 9.69
N TRP A 247 -3.69 14.65 8.76
CA TRP A 247 -2.35 14.16 8.52
C TRP A 247 -1.81 14.69 7.21
N TRP A 248 -0.70 15.44 7.28
CA TRP A 248 0.07 15.74 6.09
C TRP A 248 1.08 14.62 5.82
N HIS A 249 0.96 13.97 4.67
CA HIS A 249 1.94 13.00 4.22
C HIS A 249 1.90 12.91 2.69
N THR A 250 3.05 12.93 2.03
CA THR A 250 3.08 12.80 0.57
C THR A 250 2.69 11.38 0.12
N ILE A 251 2.17 11.25 -1.10
CA ILE A 251 1.91 9.94 -1.71
C ILE A 251 3.23 9.23 -2.05
N VAL A 252 3.19 7.95 -2.40
CA VAL A 252 4.38 7.22 -2.85
C VAL A 252 5.00 7.90 -4.08
N PRO A 253 6.23 8.42 -3.98
CA PRO A 253 6.88 9.09 -5.11
C PRO A 253 7.18 8.11 -6.25
N THR A 254 7.18 8.59 -7.48
CA THR A 254 7.41 7.74 -8.68
C THR A 254 8.78 7.07 -8.71
N THR A 255 9.75 7.59 -7.97
CA THR A 255 11.13 7.09 -7.80
C THR A 255 11.44 6.74 -6.34
N GLY A 256 10.42 6.66 -5.47
CA GLY A 256 10.58 6.36 -4.05
C GLY A 256 11.08 4.94 -3.82
N ARG A 257 11.90 4.74 -2.77
CA ARG A 257 12.46 3.43 -2.42
C ARG A 257 11.40 2.39 -2.05
N GLU A 258 10.29 2.83 -1.47
CA GLU A 258 9.17 1.96 -1.10
C GLU A 258 8.33 1.50 -2.30
N LYS A 259 8.52 2.08 -3.49
CA LYS A 259 7.66 1.82 -4.65
C LYS A 259 7.83 0.39 -5.17
N THR A 260 6.72 -0.33 -5.25
CA THR A 260 6.65 -1.70 -5.76
C THR A 260 6.29 -1.79 -7.26
N GLY A 261 5.72 -0.72 -7.81
CA GLY A 261 5.12 -0.73 -9.15
C GLY A 261 3.61 -0.94 -9.15
N TYR A 262 3.02 -1.35 -8.03
CA TYR A 262 1.57 -1.43 -7.89
C TYR A 262 0.92 -0.04 -7.97
N PRO A 263 -0.15 0.18 -8.75
CA PRO A 263 -0.55 1.54 -9.11
C PRO A 263 -1.15 2.39 -8.00
N THR A 264 -1.82 1.77 -7.04
CA THR A 264 -2.57 2.42 -5.95
C THR A 264 -1.90 2.22 -4.59
N GLN A 265 -0.60 1.90 -4.59
CA GLN A 265 0.16 1.68 -3.35
C GLN A 265 0.02 2.84 -2.37
N LYS A 266 -0.40 2.53 -1.14
CA LYS A 266 -0.42 3.46 -0.02
C LYS A 266 0.98 3.63 0.60
N PRO A 267 1.34 4.84 1.08
CA PRO A 267 2.66 5.11 1.62
C PRO A 267 2.86 4.46 3.00
N GLU A 268 4.05 3.92 3.23
CA GLU A 268 4.38 3.23 4.48
C GLU A 268 4.22 4.11 5.72
N GLY A 269 4.46 5.42 5.61
CA GLY A 269 4.36 6.32 6.77
C GLY A 269 2.94 6.45 7.34
N ILE A 270 1.91 6.40 6.48
CA ILE A 270 0.51 6.40 6.94
C ILE A 270 0.19 5.10 7.67
N LEU A 271 0.52 3.95 7.07
CA LEU A 271 0.28 2.65 7.68
C LEU A 271 1.11 2.44 8.95
N ARG A 272 2.34 2.97 9.00
CA ARG A 272 3.21 2.89 10.19
C ARG A 272 2.59 3.60 11.38
N ARG A 273 2.00 4.77 11.16
CA ARG A 273 1.26 5.49 12.19
C ARG A 273 0.05 4.70 12.68
N ILE A 274 -0.74 4.14 11.76
CA ILE A 274 -1.91 3.32 12.07
C ILE A 274 -1.54 2.07 12.88
N VAL A 275 -0.57 1.28 12.41
CA VAL A 275 -0.13 0.06 13.09
C VAL A 275 0.42 0.34 14.48
N ARG A 276 1.25 1.38 14.65
CA ARG A 276 1.79 1.73 15.97
C ARG A 276 0.70 2.18 16.93
N ALA A 277 -0.25 3.01 16.47
CA ALA A 277 -1.33 3.51 17.30
C ALA A 277 -2.21 2.38 17.84
N SER A 278 -2.57 1.42 16.99
CA SER A 278 -3.70 0.51 17.26
C SER A 278 -3.33 -0.97 17.34
N SER A 279 -2.05 -1.29 17.59
CA SER A 279 -1.61 -2.67 17.83
C SER A 279 -0.33 -2.71 18.65
N ARG A 280 -0.08 -3.82 19.33
CA ARG A 280 1.12 -4.11 20.13
C ARG A 280 2.05 -5.07 19.35
N PRO A 281 3.36 -5.11 19.62
CA PRO A 281 4.20 -6.17 19.08
C PRO A 281 3.63 -7.55 19.42
N GLY A 282 3.61 -8.47 18.46
CA GLY A 282 2.97 -9.79 18.56
C GLY A 282 1.48 -9.81 18.23
N ASP A 283 0.81 -8.66 18.11
CA ASP A 283 -0.58 -8.61 17.66
C ASP A 283 -0.71 -8.97 16.18
N ARG A 284 -1.93 -9.33 15.78
CA ARG A 284 -2.28 -9.70 14.40
C ARG A 284 -3.01 -8.56 13.69
N VAL A 285 -2.58 -8.28 12.47
CA VAL A 285 -3.13 -7.25 11.58
C VAL A 285 -3.76 -7.91 10.35
N LEU A 286 -4.94 -7.45 9.94
CA LEU A 286 -5.65 -7.93 8.75
C LEU A 286 -5.79 -6.84 7.69
N ASP A 287 -5.58 -7.21 6.43
CA ASP A 287 -5.93 -6.41 5.27
C ASP A 287 -6.63 -7.28 4.22
N LEU A 288 -7.91 -6.97 3.94
CA LEU A 288 -8.74 -7.71 2.97
C LEU A 288 -8.66 -7.17 1.54
N PHE A 289 -7.88 -6.11 1.34
CA PHE A 289 -7.67 -5.42 0.06
C PHE A 289 -6.17 -5.11 -0.11
N ALA A 290 -5.34 -6.13 0.08
CA ALA A 290 -3.93 -5.93 0.38
C ALA A 290 -3.14 -5.25 -0.75
N GLY A 291 -3.50 -5.47 -2.02
CA GLY A 291 -2.87 -4.87 -3.19
C GLY A 291 -1.35 -4.99 -3.17
N SER A 292 -0.66 -3.87 -2.93
CA SER A 292 0.81 -3.82 -2.84
C SER A 292 1.41 -4.41 -1.55
N GLY A 293 0.59 -4.80 -0.58
CA GLY A 293 1.00 -5.35 0.71
C GLY A 293 1.63 -4.35 1.68
N THR A 294 1.35 -3.04 1.56
CA THR A 294 1.93 -2.02 2.46
C THR A 294 1.61 -2.31 3.93
N THR A 295 0.37 -2.71 4.24
CA THR A 295 -0.06 -3.04 5.59
C THR A 295 0.81 -4.13 6.22
N GLY A 296 1.00 -5.26 5.52
CA GLY A 296 1.78 -6.37 6.05
C GLY A 296 3.28 -6.10 6.09
N ALA A 297 3.82 -5.36 5.11
CA ALA A 297 5.24 -4.97 5.12
C ALA A 297 5.56 -4.09 6.35
N VAL A 298 4.67 -3.16 6.67
CA VAL A 298 4.79 -2.30 7.85
C VAL A 298 4.56 -3.07 9.14
N ALA A 299 3.50 -3.87 9.21
CA ALA A 299 3.16 -4.66 10.40
C ALA A 299 4.30 -5.62 10.78
N SER A 300 4.78 -6.41 9.83
CA SER A 300 5.90 -7.34 10.03
C SER A 300 7.18 -6.62 10.45
N ALA A 301 7.52 -5.49 9.83
CA ALA A 301 8.69 -4.69 10.21
C ALA A 301 8.57 -4.08 11.62
N LEU A 302 7.36 -3.90 12.14
CA LEU A 302 7.09 -3.46 13.50
C LEU A 302 6.92 -4.65 14.47
N GLY A 303 7.11 -5.90 14.03
CA GLY A 303 6.97 -7.08 14.88
C GLY A 303 5.52 -7.49 15.16
N ARG A 304 4.60 -7.19 14.25
CA ARG A 304 3.22 -7.67 14.26
C ARG A 304 3.05 -8.73 13.17
N ASP A 305 2.22 -9.72 13.42
CA ASP A 305 1.86 -10.69 12.40
C ASP A 305 0.81 -10.08 11.47
N ALA A 306 0.85 -10.45 10.19
CA ALA A 306 -0.06 -9.91 9.19
C ALA A 306 -0.73 -11.00 8.35
N VAL A 307 -2.03 -10.83 8.10
CA VAL A 307 -2.79 -11.60 7.10
C VAL A 307 -3.23 -10.64 6.00
N LEU A 308 -2.80 -10.92 4.78
CA LEU A 308 -3.06 -10.12 3.59
C LEU A 308 -3.88 -10.95 2.60
N VAL A 309 -5.01 -10.40 2.14
CA VAL A 309 -5.90 -11.08 1.20
C VAL A 309 -6.05 -10.23 -0.05
N ASP A 310 -5.92 -10.87 -1.21
CA ASP A 310 -6.17 -10.27 -2.52
C ASP A 310 -6.48 -11.38 -3.54
N ASP A 311 -7.44 -11.16 -4.43
CA ASP A 311 -7.78 -12.12 -5.49
C ASP A 311 -6.91 -11.94 -6.75
N ASN A 312 -6.27 -10.77 -6.90
CA ASN A 312 -5.47 -10.41 -8.06
C ASN A 312 -4.09 -11.11 -8.01
N PRO A 313 -3.78 -12.01 -8.97
CA PRO A 313 -2.48 -12.69 -9.02
C PRO A 313 -1.28 -11.74 -9.06
N GLU A 314 -1.46 -10.56 -9.65
CA GLU A 314 -0.40 -9.55 -9.74
C GLU A 314 -0.15 -8.85 -8.41
N ALA A 315 -1.20 -8.60 -7.61
CA ALA A 315 -1.04 -8.13 -6.23
C ALA A 315 -0.26 -9.17 -5.40
N VAL A 316 -0.63 -10.44 -5.50
CA VAL A 316 0.06 -11.56 -4.82
C VAL A 316 1.53 -11.65 -5.25
N ARG A 317 1.84 -11.51 -6.55
CA ARG A 317 3.21 -11.47 -7.05
C ARG A 317 4.00 -10.31 -6.43
N VAL A 318 3.44 -9.10 -6.46
CA VAL A 318 4.05 -7.91 -5.87
C VAL A 318 4.31 -8.09 -4.37
N MET A 319 3.34 -8.62 -3.62
CA MET A 319 3.48 -8.87 -2.19
C MET A 319 4.57 -9.90 -1.90
N THR A 320 4.64 -10.98 -2.70
CA THR A 320 5.66 -12.03 -2.56
C THR A 320 7.07 -11.49 -2.82
N GLU A 321 7.25 -10.65 -3.84
CA GLU A 321 8.53 -9.97 -4.11
C GLU A 321 8.91 -8.99 -3.01
N ARG A 322 7.93 -8.24 -2.47
CA ARG A 322 8.14 -7.26 -1.40
C ARG A 322 8.49 -7.94 -0.06
N MET A 323 7.89 -9.10 0.21
CA MET A 323 7.98 -9.82 1.49
C MET A 323 8.36 -11.29 1.23
N PRO A 324 9.62 -11.59 0.91
CA PRO A 324 10.07 -12.94 0.55
C PRO A 324 9.97 -13.95 1.71
N HIS A 325 9.79 -13.47 2.95
CA HIS A 325 9.55 -14.29 4.13
C HIS A 325 8.08 -14.65 4.34
N ALA A 326 7.16 -14.13 3.52
CA ALA A 326 5.74 -14.41 3.65
C ALA A 326 5.39 -15.83 3.19
N VAL A 327 4.45 -16.47 3.89
CA VAL A 327 3.84 -17.73 3.47
C VAL A 327 2.68 -17.41 2.54
N VAL A 328 2.68 -17.98 1.33
CA VAL A 328 1.63 -17.75 0.32
C VAL A 328 0.74 -18.99 0.23
N THR A 329 -0.56 -18.79 0.32
CA THR A 329 -1.59 -19.85 0.19
C THR A 329 -2.68 -19.42 -0.79
N ARG A 330 -3.50 -20.37 -1.26
CA ARG A 330 -4.68 -20.11 -2.10
C ARG A 330 -5.91 -20.73 -1.46
N VAL A 331 -7.05 -20.05 -1.55
CA VAL A 331 -8.36 -20.59 -1.15
C VAL A 331 -9.20 -20.81 -2.40
N GLY A 332 -9.72 -22.03 -2.58
CA GLY A 332 -10.57 -22.39 -3.73
C GLY A 332 -10.01 -23.43 -4.72
N GLU A 333 -9.05 -24.27 -4.30
CA GLU A 333 -8.82 -25.59 -4.90
C GLU A 333 -9.51 -26.69 -4.08
#